data_AF-A0A0F9D8E5-F1
#
_entry.id   AF-A0A0F9D8E5-F1
#
_cell.length_a   1.000
_cell.length_b   1.000
_cell.length_c   1.000
_cell.angle_alpha   90.00
_cell.angle_beta   90.00
_cell.angle_gamma   90.00
#
_symmetry.space_group_name_H-M   'P 1'
#
loop_
_entity.id
_entity.type
_entity.pdbx_description
1 polymer ?
#
loop_
_entity_poly.entity_id
_entity_poly.type
_entity_poly.pdbx_seq_one_letter_code
_entity_poly.pdbx_strand_id
1 'polypeptide(L)' 'PRVTFEDSLEAMFKCPACNQVLNLKKNDKAKKAFAKKIDQIKNDMQQVF' A
#
# COMPACT_ATOMS: atom_id res chain seq x y z
N PRO A 1 -2.59 -6.57 -10.34
CA PRO A 1 -2.96 -6.71 -8.91
C PRO A 1 -1.84 -6.15 -8.03
N ARG A 2 -2.14 -5.57 -6.86
CA ARG A 2 -1.13 -5.29 -5.83
C ARG A 2 -0.97 -6.56 -4.99
N VAL A 3 0.25 -7.00 -4.75
CA VAL A 3 0.55 -8.24 -4.02
C VAL A 3 1.53 -7.94 -2.89
N THR A 4 1.50 -8.76 -1.84
CA THR A 4 2.52 -8.70 -0.78
C THR A 4 3.84 -9.28 -1.28
N PHE A 5 4.89 -9.17 -0.46
CA PHE A 5 6.17 -9.78 -0.81
C PHE A 5 6.08 -11.31 -0.75
N GLU A 6 5.38 -11.81 0.26
CA GLU A 6 5.12 -13.22 0.50
C GLU A 6 4.36 -13.86 -0.68
N ASP A 7 3.26 -13.23 -1.12
CA ASP A 7 2.52 -13.70 -2.31
C ASP A 7 3.40 -13.68 -3.58
N SER A 8 4.31 -12.71 -3.67
CA SER A 8 5.21 -12.61 -4.82
C SER A 8 6.28 -13.70 -4.83
N LEU A 9 6.68 -14.24 -3.67
CA LEU A 9 7.57 -15.39 -3.60
C LEU A 9 6.89 -16.65 -4.16
N GLU A 10 5.64 -16.90 -3.76
CA GLU A 10 4.85 -18.03 -4.27
C GLU A 10 4.64 -17.93 -5.78
N ALA A 11 4.40 -16.72 -6.29
CA ALA A 11 4.22 -16.46 -7.72
C ALA A 11 5.53 -16.29 -8.52
N MET A 12 6.70 -16.59 -7.92
CA MET A 12 8.02 -16.43 -8.55
C MET A 12 8.23 -15.03 -9.17
N PHE A 13 7.76 -14.00 -8.48
CA PHE A 13 7.75 -12.60 -8.92
C PHE A 13 7.04 -12.33 -10.25
N LYS A 14 6.12 -13.21 -10.68
CA LYS A 14 5.26 -13.00 -11.85
C LYS A 14 3.86 -12.55 -11.44
N CYS A 15 3.29 -11.68 -12.25
CA CYS A 15 1.93 -11.21 -12.04
C CYS A 15 0.95 -12.34 -12.37
N PRO A 16 0.07 -12.75 -11.44
CA PRO A 16 -0.87 -13.85 -11.67
C PRO A 16 -1.93 -13.54 -12.74
N ALA A 17 -2.11 -12.26 -13.10
CA ALA A 17 -3.11 -11.83 -14.09
C ALA A 17 -2.53 -11.68 -15.50
N CYS A 18 -1.28 -11.22 -15.66
CA CYS A 18 -0.69 -10.91 -16.97
C CYS A 18 0.64 -11.61 -17.24
N ASN A 19 1.13 -12.44 -16.31
CA ASN A 19 2.37 -13.21 -16.39
C ASN A 19 3.66 -12.38 -16.58
N GLN A 20 3.58 -11.05 -16.49
CA GLN A 20 4.74 -10.15 -16.52
C GLN A 20 5.45 -10.11 -15.17
N VAL A 21 6.74 -9.78 -15.16
CA VAL A 21 7.51 -9.61 -13.92
C VAL A 21 6.92 -8.48 -13.08
N LEU A 22 6.72 -8.74 -11.79
CA LEU A 22 6.24 -7.77 -10.82
C LEU A 22 7.29 -6.67 -10.60
N ASN A 23 6.85 -5.42 -10.61
CA ASN A 23 7.71 -4.29 -10.28
C ASN A 23 7.74 -4.06 -8.76
N LEU A 24 8.94 -3.91 -8.19
CA LEU A 24 9.11 -3.56 -6.78
C LEU A 24 8.70 -2.10 -6.56
N LYS A 25 7.56 -1.88 -5.90
CA LYS A 25 7.04 -0.55 -5.60
C LYS A 25 6.81 -0.38 -4.10
N LYS A 26 7.69 0.38 -3.43
CA LYS A 26 7.61 0.63 -1.98
C LYS A 26 6.43 1.50 -1.54
N ASN A 27 5.91 2.33 -2.45
CA ASN A 27 4.77 3.25 -2.26
C ASN A 27 4.95 4.27 -1.12
N ASP A 28 6.18 4.68 -0.79
CA ASP A 28 6.48 5.53 0.38
C ASP A 28 5.75 6.88 0.35
N LYS A 29 5.66 7.51 -0.83
CA LYS A 29 4.90 8.77 -1.01
C LYS A 29 3.42 8.61 -0.66
N ALA A 30 2.79 7.52 -1.11
CA ALA A 30 1.38 7.25 -0.85
C ALA A 30 1.16 6.91 0.63
N LYS A 31 2.01 6.06 1.22
CA LYS A 31 1.97 5.72 2.65
C LYS A 31 2.03 6.97 3.53
N LYS A 32 2.96 7.90 3.25
CA LYS A 32 3.09 9.16 3.99
C LYS A 32 1.87 10.06 3.83
N ALA A 33 1.31 10.17 2.62
CA ALA A 33 0.12 10.97 2.37
C ALA A 33 -1.10 10.42 3.11
N PHE A 34 -1.30 9.10 3.11
CA PHE A 34 -2.40 8.45 3.84
C PHE A 34 -2.24 8.59 5.35
N ALA A 35 -1.03 8.39 5.89
CA ALA A 35 -0.76 8.61 7.31
C ALA A 35 -1.16 10.03 7.75
N LYS A 36 -0.68 11.06 7.02
CA LYS A 36 -1.03 12.46 7.30
C LYS A 36 -2.54 12.71 7.29
N LYS A 37 -3.26 12.11 6.33
CA LYS A 37 -4.71 12.32 6.22
C LYS A 37 -5.48 11.60 7.33
N ILE A 38 -5.04 10.40 7.72
CA ILE A 38 -5.61 9.66 8.86
C ILE A 38 -5.38 10.45 10.15
N ASP A 39 -4.18 10.99 10.36
CA ASP A 39 -3.87 11.78 11.55
C ASP A 39 -4.73 13.05 11.63
N GLN A 40 -4.93 13.73 10.50
CA GLN A 40 -5.85 14.87 10.42
C GLN A 40 -7.27 14.46 10.85
N ILE A 41 -7.81 13.39 10.27
CA ILE A 41 -9.17 12.91 10.58
C ILE A 41 -9.29 12.55 12.07
N LYS A 42 -8.30 11.88 12.65
CA LYS A 42 -8.27 11.54 14.08
C LYS A 42 -8.30 12.78 14.96
N ASN A 43 -7.50 13.79 14.63
CA ASN A 43 -7.47 15.05 15.37
C ASN A 43 -8.82 15.76 15.27
N ASP A 44 -9.38 15.88 14.07
CA ASP A 44 -10.68 16.53 13.84
C ASP A 44 -11.80 15.83 14.65
N MET A 45 -11.80 14.50 14.72
CA MET A 45 -12.75 13.73 15.54
C MET A 45 -12.60 13.96 17.05
N GLN A 46 -11.39 14.22 17.54
CA GLN A 46 -11.14 14.52 18.95
C GLN A 46 -11.54 15.95 19.35
N GLN A 47 -11.62 16.88 18.39
CA GLN A 47 -12.08 18.25 18.65
C GLN A 47 -13.61 18.37 18.75
N VAL A 48 -14.36 17.27 18.53
CA VAL A 48 -15.81 17.24 18.71
C VAL A 48 -16.14 16.90 20.17
N PHE A 49 -15.85 17.83 21.08
CA PHE A 49 -16.38 17.88 22.46
C PHE A 49 -16.49 19.33 22.92
#